data_AF-A0A8H2SEA0-F1
#
_entry.id   AF-A0A8H2SEA0-F1
#
_cell.length_a   1.000
_cell.length_b   1.000
_cell.length_c   1.000
_cell.angle_alpha   90.00
_cell.angle_beta   90.00
_cell.angle_gamma   90.00
#
_symmetry.space_group_name_H-M   'P 1'
#
loop_
_entity.id
_entity.type
_entity.pdbx_description
1 polymer ?
#
loop_
_entity_poly.entity_id
_entity_poly.type
_entity_poly.pdbx_seq_one_letter_code
_entity_poly.pdbx_strand_id
1 'polypeptide(L)'
;MSHILGARLVPNKQVRIAPTEIGGIGPKEATQVRYRLGISENIKVNESTKYQIDQIERIIGQDHVVHWELKRGKRADIERLIPISCYRGIRHQDGLPLRGQRTHTNARTCRKFGIVRSKKKEFGIVRSKKKE
;
A
#
# COMPACT_ATOMS: atom_id res chain seq x y z
N MET A 1 17.08 -12.18 -12.07
CA MET A 1 16.21 -11.44 -11.11
C MET A 1 15.20 -10.65 -11.92
N SER A 2 13.90 -10.89 -11.73
CA SER A 2 12.84 -10.14 -12.39
C SER A 2 12.31 -9.04 -11.45
N HIS A 3 12.28 -7.81 -11.94
CA HIS A 3 11.59 -6.70 -11.31
C HIS A 3 10.30 -6.49 -12.09
N ILE A 4 9.16 -6.43 -11.40
CA ILE A 4 7.88 -6.06 -12.01
C ILE A 4 7.40 -4.80 -11.30
N LEU A 5 7.17 -3.71 -12.04
CA LEU A 5 6.55 -2.47 -11.55
C LEU A 5 7.18 -1.91 -10.26
N GLY A 6 8.50 -2.00 -10.13
CA GLY A 6 9.26 -1.48 -8.99
C GLY A 6 9.26 -2.38 -7.75
N ALA A 7 8.59 -3.54 -7.78
CA ALA A 7 8.67 -4.57 -6.75
C ALA A 7 9.60 -5.72 -7.20
N ARG A 8 10.40 -6.24 -6.27
CA ARG A 8 11.24 -7.41 -6.50
C ARG A 8 10.37 -8.65 -6.25
N LEU A 9 10.16 -9.47 -7.28
CA LEU A 9 9.51 -10.76 -7.11
C LEU A 9 10.45 -11.77 -6.47
N VAL A 10 9.94 -12.56 -5.52
CA VAL A 10 10.69 -13.70 -4.98
C VAL A 10 10.75 -14.82 -6.02
N PRO A 11 11.96 -15.25 -6.44
CA PRO A 11 12.17 -16.17 -7.57
C PRO A 11 11.52 -17.57 -7.40
N ASN A 12 11.47 -18.06 -6.16
CA ASN A 12 10.97 -19.40 -5.85
C ASN A 12 9.46 -19.48 -5.58
N LYS A 13 8.74 -18.36 -5.68
CA LYS A 13 7.28 -18.35 -5.48
C LYS A 13 6.56 -18.78 -6.76
N GLN A 14 5.35 -19.32 -6.57
CA GLN A 14 4.43 -19.61 -7.67
C GLN A 14 3.93 -18.33 -8.33
N VAL A 15 3.68 -18.37 -9.64
CA VAL A 15 3.17 -17.23 -10.41
C VAL A 15 1.82 -16.73 -9.90
N ARG A 16 1.00 -17.58 -9.27
CA ARG A 16 -0.25 -17.14 -8.61
C ARG A 16 -0.01 -16.19 -7.42
N ILE A 17 1.08 -16.40 -6.69
CA ILE A 17 1.34 -15.70 -5.42
C ILE A 17 2.28 -14.53 -5.64
N ALA A 18 3.27 -14.66 -6.53
CA ALA A 18 4.31 -13.65 -6.71
C ALA A 18 3.76 -12.22 -6.96
N PRO A 19 2.73 -11.98 -7.79
CA PRO A 19 2.18 -10.65 -8.00
C PRO A 19 1.60 -9.99 -6.74
N THR A 20 1.22 -10.77 -5.72
CA THR A 20 0.67 -10.22 -4.47
C THR A 20 1.69 -9.48 -3.61
N GLU A 21 2.99 -9.65 -3.90
CA GLU A 21 4.05 -8.84 -3.27
C GLU A 21 4.00 -7.39 -3.74
N ILE A 22 3.37 -7.16 -4.88
CA ILE A 22 3.17 -5.83 -5.44
C ILE A 22 2.01 -5.17 -4.70
N GLY A 23 2.31 -4.07 -4.00
CA GLY A 23 1.29 -3.34 -3.23
C GLY A 23 0.14 -2.88 -4.12
N GLY A 24 -1.07 -3.32 -3.83
CA GLY A 24 -2.26 -3.03 -4.63
C GLY A 24 -2.85 -4.25 -5.33
N ILE A 25 -2.12 -5.37 -5.41
CA ILE A 25 -2.59 -6.61 -6.02
C ILE A 25 -2.99 -7.63 -4.95
N GLY A 26 -4.23 -8.07 -5.01
CA GLY A 26 -4.76 -9.14 -4.17
C GLY A 26 -4.57 -10.55 -4.74
N PRO A 27 -4.81 -11.60 -3.94
CA PRO A 27 -4.72 -12.99 -4.42
C PRO A 27 -5.74 -13.32 -5.51
N LYS A 28 -6.92 -12.68 -5.47
CA LYS A 28 -7.97 -12.85 -6.49
C LYS A 28 -7.54 -12.26 -7.84
N GLU A 29 -7.02 -11.04 -7.82
CA GLU A 29 -6.54 -10.34 -9.02
C GLU A 29 -5.35 -11.08 -9.63
N ALA A 30 -4.39 -11.52 -8.82
CA ALA A 30 -3.27 -12.32 -9.29
C ALA A 30 -3.73 -13.62 -9.98
N THR A 31 -4.76 -14.28 -9.44
CA THR A 31 -5.37 -15.47 -10.06
C THR A 31 -6.06 -15.12 -11.38
N GLN A 32 -6.73 -13.97 -11.46
CA GLN A 32 -7.39 -13.51 -12.68
C GLN A 32 -6.40 -13.15 -13.78
N VAL A 33 -5.32 -12.43 -13.46
CA VAL A 33 -4.23 -12.10 -14.40
C VAL A 33 -3.60 -13.38 -14.96
N ARG A 34 -3.29 -14.34 -14.08
CA ARG A 34 -2.78 -15.65 -14.48
C ARG A 34 -3.74 -16.37 -15.44
N TYR A 35 -5.03 -16.38 -15.13
CA TYR A 35 -6.05 -17.05 -15.95
C TYR A 35 -6.15 -16.42 -17.35
N ARG A 36 -6.11 -15.08 -17.44
CA ARG A 36 -6.11 -14.36 -18.73
C ARG A 36 -4.91 -14.70 -19.61
N LEU A 37 -3.77 -15.02 -18.99
CA LEU A 37 -2.53 -15.40 -19.71
C LEU A 37 -2.41 -16.90 -19.97
N GLY A 38 -3.33 -17.73 -19.48
CA GLY A 38 -3.29 -19.18 -19.64
C GLY A 38 -2.11 -19.87 -18.94
N ILE A 39 -1.52 -19.24 -17.91
CA ILE A 39 -0.35 -19.79 -17.20
C ILE A 39 -0.81 -20.86 -16.18
N SER A 40 -0.07 -21.96 -16.05
CA SER A 40 -0.34 -23.00 -15.04
C SER A 40 0.00 -22.54 -13.61
N GLU A 41 -0.64 -23.11 -12.60
CA GLU A 41 -0.56 -22.67 -11.20
C GLU A 41 0.76 -23.06 -10.54
N ASN A 42 1.28 -24.20 -10.98
CA ASN A 42 2.43 -24.86 -10.38
C ASN A 42 3.75 -24.25 -10.87
N ILE A 43 3.72 -23.43 -11.92
CA ILE A 43 4.90 -22.79 -12.49
C ILE A 43 5.44 -21.77 -11.49
N LYS A 44 6.75 -21.85 -11.24
CA LYS A 44 7.47 -20.86 -10.44
C LYS A 44 7.90 -19.68 -11.29
N VAL A 45 8.15 -18.54 -10.66
CA VAL A 45 8.63 -17.33 -11.35
C VAL A 45 9.95 -17.59 -12.09
N ASN A 46 10.84 -18.40 -11.52
CA ASN A 46 12.10 -18.79 -12.19
C ASN A 46 11.92 -19.61 -13.46
N GLU A 47 10.84 -20.39 -13.55
CA GLU A 47 10.54 -21.25 -14.68
C GLU A 47 9.75 -20.49 -15.76
N SER A 48 9.30 -19.27 -15.46
CA SER A 48 8.52 -18.44 -16.37
C SER A 48 9.41 -17.77 -17.41
N THR A 49 8.94 -17.69 -18.65
CA THR A 49 9.68 -17.01 -19.72
C THR A 49 9.65 -15.50 -19.50
N LYS A 50 10.69 -14.79 -19.93
CA LYS A 50 10.73 -13.31 -19.86
C LYS A 50 9.50 -12.67 -20.53
N TYR A 51 9.04 -13.22 -21.65
CA TYR A 51 7.82 -12.78 -22.32
C TYR A 51 6.58 -12.86 -21.42
N GLN A 52 6.40 -13.96 -20.67
CA GLN A 52 5.26 -14.11 -19.77
C GLN A 52 5.31 -13.07 -18.64
N ILE A 53 6.51 -12.78 -18.13
CA ILE A 53 6.73 -11.75 -17.11
C ILE A 53 6.35 -10.36 -17.65
N ASP A 54 6.78 -10.02 -18.87
CA ASP A 54 6.47 -8.74 -19.51
C ASP A 54 4.95 -8.60 -19.78
N GLN A 55 4.25 -9.70 -20.11
CA GLN A 55 2.80 -9.70 -20.29
C GLN A 55 2.05 -9.51 -18.97
N ILE A 56 2.52 -10.15 -17.89
CA ILE A 56 2.00 -9.92 -16.53
C ILE A 56 2.15 -8.44 -16.16
N GLU A 57 3.31 -7.85 -16.42
CA GLU A 57 3.57 -6.44 -16.15
C GLU A 57 2.63 -5.51 -16.94
N ARG A 58 2.44 -5.78 -18.23
CA ARG A 58 1.55 -4.97 -19.08
C ARG A 58 0.10 -4.99 -18.60
N ILE A 59 -0.45 -6.18 -18.29
CA ILE A 59 -1.83 -6.30 -17.82
C ILE A 59 -2.00 -5.58 -16.49
N ILE A 60 -1.06 -5.78 -15.56
CA ILE A 60 -1.13 -5.16 -14.25
C ILE A 60 -1.05 -3.62 -14.36
N GLY A 61 -0.16 -3.10 -15.20
CA GLY A 61 0.00 -1.66 -15.39
C GLY A 61 -1.20 -0.97 -16.05
N GLN A 62 -2.04 -1.70 -16.78
CA GLN A 62 -3.24 -1.17 -17.43
C GLN A 62 -4.47 -1.23 -16.52
N ASP A 63 -4.68 -2.34 -15.83
CA ASP A 63 -5.93 -2.61 -15.12
C ASP A 63 -5.92 -2.18 -13.64
N HIS A 64 -4.73 -1.97 -13.06
CA HIS A 64 -4.59 -1.79 -11.62
C HIS A 64 -3.76 -0.57 -11.24
N VAL A 65 -4.14 0.06 -10.12
CA VAL A 65 -3.36 1.14 -9.50
C VAL A 65 -2.39 0.54 -8.49
N VAL A 66 -1.10 0.71 -8.74
CA VAL A 66 -0.06 -0.10 -8.09
C VAL A 66 0.95 0.73 -7.30
N HIS A 67 1.46 0.15 -6.22
CA HIS A 67 2.59 0.59 -5.41
C HIS A 67 2.57 2.09 -5.06
N TRP A 68 3.38 2.89 -5.74
CA TRP A 68 3.57 4.30 -5.43
C TRP A 68 2.34 5.12 -5.81
N GLU A 69 1.63 4.73 -6.86
CA GLU A 69 0.46 5.43 -7.35
C GLU A 69 -0.68 5.27 -6.34
N LEU A 70 -0.91 4.04 -5.87
CA LEU A 70 -1.87 3.75 -4.81
C LEU A 70 -1.55 4.53 -3.52
N LYS A 71 -0.26 4.66 -3.19
CA LYS A 71 0.20 5.43 -2.02
C LYS A 71 0.00 6.93 -2.21
N ARG A 72 0.22 7.46 -3.42
CA ARG A 72 -0.02 8.87 -3.77
C ARG A 72 -1.52 9.18 -3.74
N GLY A 73 -2.37 8.35 -4.34
CA GLY A 73 -3.83 8.49 -4.30
C GLY A 73 -4.36 8.52 -2.86
N LYS A 74 -3.96 7.56 -2.02
CA LYS A 74 -4.34 7.55 -0.60
C LYS A 74 -3.87 8.79 0.17
N ARG A 75 -2.70 9.35 -0.16
CA ARG A 75 -2.20 10.60 0.44
C ARG A 75 -3.03 11.79 -0.02
N ALA A 76 -3.29 11.91 -1.32
CA ALA A 76 -4.12 12.96 -1.89
C ALA A 76 -5.53 12.97 -1.29
N ASP A 77 -6.14 11.80 -1.08
CA ASP A 77 -7.43 11.69 -0.40
C ASP A 77 -7.39 12.24 1.02
N ILE A 78 -6.35 11.90 1.79
CA ILE A 78 -6.21 12.37 3.17
C ILE A 78 -5.92 13.86 3.22
N GLU A 79 -5.03 14.35 2.36
CA GLU A 79 -4.68 15.76 2.23
C GLU A 79 -5.88 16.60 1.79
N ARG A 80 -6.80 16.04 0.99
CA ARG A 80 -8.08 16.65 0.66
C ARG A 80 -9.04 16.73 1.84
N LEU A 81 -9.09 15.70 2.70
CA LEU A 81 -10.02 15.64 3.83
C LEU A 81 -9.65 16.61 4.97
N ILE A 82 -8.37 16.91 5.16
CA ILE A 82 -7.87 17.81 6.22
C ILE A 82 -8.45 19.23 6.11
N PRO A 83 -8.30 19.97 4.99
CA PRO A 83 -8.83 21.33 4.87
C PRO A 83 -10.35 21.39 4.89
N ILE A 84 -11.04 20.31 4.48
CA ILE A 84 -12.52 20.22 4.55
C ILE A 84 -13.00 20.18 6.02
N SER A 85 -12.14 19.81 6.98
CA SER A 85 -12.47 19.74 8.41
C SER A 85 -13.66 18.81 8.74
N CYS A 86 -13.90 17.78 7.91
CA CYS A 86 -14.88 16.75 8.24
C CYS A 86 -14.34 15.87 9.39
N TYR A 87 -15.22 15.12 10.06
CA TYR A 87 -14.84 14.23 11.17
C TYR A 87 -13.64 13.32 10.82
N ARG A 88 -13.62 12.76 9.60
CA ARG A 88 -12.51 11.94 9.12
C ARG A 88 -11.21 12.73 8.97
N GLY A 89 -11.26 13.96 8.45
CA GLY A 89 -10.13 14.86 8.31
C GLY A 89 -9.48 15.20 9.65
N ILE A 90 -10.30 15.60 10.63
CA ILE A 90 -9.84 15.90 12.00
C ILE A 90 -9.18 14.67 12.63
N ARG A 91 -9.81 13.49 12.50
CA ARG A 91 -9.24 12.22 13.02
C ARG A 91 -7.94 11.85 12.32
N HIS A 92 -7.81 12.07 11.01
CA HIS A 92 -6.56 11.87 10.28
C HIS A 92 -5.45 12.82 10.76
N GLN A 93 -5.78 14.09 11.03
CA GLN A 93 -4.86 15.10 11.55
C GLN A 93 -4.37 14.74 12.97
N ASP A 94 -5.29 14.28 13.83
CA ASP A 94 -5.00 13.89 15.21
C ASP A 94 -4.39 12.48 15.35
N GLY A 95 -4.36 11.70 14.27
CA GLY A 95 -3.88 10.31 14.29
C GLY A 95 -4.76 9.38 15.13
N LEU A 96 -6.08 9.60 15.10
CA LEU A 96 -7.08 8.82 15.83
C LEU A 96 -7.82 7.84 14.91
N PRO A 97 -8.43 6.78 15.47
CA PRO A 97 -9.31 5.89 14.74
C PRO A 97 -10.46 6.62 14.01
N LEU A 98 -10.77 6.17 12.80
CA LEU A 98 -11.71 6.85 11.89
C LEU A 98 -13.16 6.35 12.02
N ARG A 99 -13.36 5.06 12.32
CA ARG A 99 -14.66 4.39 12.27
C ARG A 99 -15.43 4.39 13.62
N GLY A 100 -15.24 5.42 14.45
CA GLY A 100 -15.93 5.53 15.74
C GLY A 100 -15.44 4.56 16.83
N GLN A 101 -14.23 4.02 16.69
CA GLN A 101 -13.64 3.13 17.69
C GLN A 101 -13.33 3.89 19.00
N ARG A 102 -13.43 3.21 20.15
CA ARG A 102 -13.15 3.80 21.47
C ARG A 102 -11.70 4.29 21.57
N THR A 103 -11.51 5.60 21.75
CA THR A 103 -10.18 6.22 21.77
C THR A 103 -9.50 6.23 23.13
N HIS A 104 -10.22 5.93 24.21
CA HIS A 104 -9.64 5.82 25.55
C HIS A 104 -8.66 4.65 25.63
N THR A 105 -9.07 3.47 25.15
CA THR A 105 -8.26 2.23 25.20
C THR A 105 -7.47 1.98 23.91
N ASN A 106 -8.08 2.19 22.74
CA ASN A 106 -7.57 1.62 21.49
C ASN A 106 -6.75 2.61 20.64
N ALA A 107 -6.66 3.89 21.03
CA ALA A 107 -5.99 4.90 20.22
C ALA A 107 -4.46 4.82 20.23
N ARG A 108 -3.85 4.02 21.12
CA ARG A 108 -2.38 3.98 21.30
C ARG A 108 -1.65 3.63 20.00
N THR A 109 -2.13 2.61 19.29
CA THR A 109 -1.53 2.13 18.04
C THR A 109 -1.70 3.16 16.92
N CYS A 110 -2.91 3.67 16.69
CA CYS A 110 -3.17 4.69 15.66
C CYS A 110 -2.36 5.97 15.88
N ARG A 111 -2.22 6.44 17.13
CA ARG A 111 -1.41 7.63 17.47
C ARG A 111 0.09 7.45 17.22
N LYS A 112 0.58 6.21 17.19
CA LYS A 112 1.97 5.87 16.87
C LYS A 112 2.22 5.89 15.37
N PHE A 113 1.25 5.44 14.58
CA PHE A 113 1.34 5.29 13.12
C PHE A 113 0.69 6.44 12.32
N GLY A 114 0.18 7.47 13.00
CA GLY A 114 -0.45 8.62 12.35
C GLY A 114 0.50 9.33 11.37
N ILE A 115 0.04 9.47 10.12
CA ILE A 115 0.79 10.01 8.97
C ILE A 115 1.43 11.39 9.27
N VAL A 116 0.75 12.22 10.06
CA VAL A 116 1.19 13.58 10.42
C VAL A 116 2.34 13.58 11.44
N ARG A 117 2.47 12.53 12.26
CA ARG A 117 3.49 12.48 13.32
C ARG A 117 4.87 12.12 12.78
N SER A 118 4.95 11.42 11.65
CA SER A 118 6.20 11.13 10.94
C SER A 118 6.89 12.43 10.50
N LYS A 119 6.13 13.40 9.97
CA LYS A 119 6.66 14.72 9.62
C LYS A 119 7.11 15.53 10.84
N LYS A 120 6.38 15.49 11.97
CA LYS A 120 6.81 16.19 13.20
C LYS A 120 8.13 15.68 13.78
N LYS A 121 8.48 14.41 13.56
CA LYS A 121 9.77 13.83 13.96
C LYS A 121 10.91 14.30 13.05
N GLU A 122 10.68 14.43 11.75
CA GLU A 122 11.67 14.92 10.77
C GLU A 122 11.95 16.42 10.93
N PHE A 123 10.95 17.23 11.30
CA PHE A 123 11.10 18.68 11.47
C PHE A 123 11.50 19.14 12.88
N GLY A 124 11.85 18.23 13.80
CA GLY A 124 12.39 18.60 15.11
C GLY A 124 11.45 19.43 16.01
N ILE A 125 10.14 19.46 15.74
CA ILE A 125 9.17 20.18 16.59
C ILE A 125 8.83 19.30 17.79
N VAL A 126 9.81 19.12 18.67
CA VAL A 126 9.56 18.73 20.06
C VAL A 126 8.81 19.90 20.67
N ARG A 127 7.54 19.69 21.07
CA ARG A 127 6.81 20.63 21.91
C ARG A 127 7.75 21.02 23.06
N SER A 128 8.21 22.26 23.07
CA SER A 128 8.86 22.87 24.23
C SER A 128 7.95 22.62 25.42
N LYS A 129 8.37 21.75 26.33
CA LYS A 129 7.69 21.60 27.62
C LYS A 129 7.70 22.99 28.23
N LYS A 130 6.52 23.60 28.39
CA LYS A 130 6.34 24.74 29.27
C LYS A 130 6.82 24.26 30.64
N LYS A 131 8.00 24.72 31.07
CA LYS A 131 8.42 24.63 32.47
C LYS A 131 7.53 25.64 33.19
N GLU A 132 6.59 25.12 33.96
CA GLU A 132 6.11 25.79 35.17
C GLU A 132 7.09 25.46 36.30
#